data_AF-A0A952V0Y2-F1
#
_entry.id   AF-A0A952V0Y2-F1
#
_cell.length_a   1.000
_cell.length_b   1.000
_cell.length_c   1.000
_cell.angle_alpha   90.00
_cell.angle_beta   90.00
_cell.angle_gamma   90.00
#
_symmetry.space_group_name_H-M   'P 1'
#
loop_
_entity.id
_entity.type
_entity.pdbx_description
1 polymer ?
#
loop_
_entity_poly.entity_id
_entity_poly.type
_entity_poly.pdbx_seq_one_letter_code
_entity_poly.pdbx_strand_id
1 'polypeptide(L)'
;MNVGSPPAPRSPATALVALLLAIAGCVVFPLVAVGCGLFLRGDAGVTASFVAIGLGAVAVLVSGVLAIVALARGAGKAMPIVALALDVLSIPAGIIAAGFAFLFASSGVHGRPFRKGKEALRTPTERGDAWSADGPRPRVEGLAPEVRAELAEGWLADASLEHASVAAFGALALDLVALGAPPALVRRAHEAAIDEIEHARLCFALASAYAGRSLTAAPFPEVVAPRARESARERRRRVAIETAVDGCVGEGAAAAVARSAAAVATDPVVRDVLARIAREEQRHADFAWDVLAWCLAVGDEELRAAVEQALAARAEAPAVSASARDALAAHGRIDERAWRAARARVQTSAVDRVVQGQ
;
A
#
# COMPACT_ATOMS: atom_id res chain seq x y z
N MET A 1 -10.56 -45.17 -63.81
CA MET A 1 -9.68 -43.99 -63.57
C MET A 1 -10.63 -42.82 -63.40
N ASN A 2 -10.94 -42.33 -62.21
CA ASN A 2 -10.06 -41.62 -61.30
C ASN A 2 -10.57 -41.85 -59.87
N VAL A 3 -9.77 -42.50 -59.03
CA VAL A 3 -10.07 -42.77 -57.62
C VAL A 3 -9.71 -41.50 -56.86
N GLY A 4 -10.71 -40.68 -56.54
CA GLY A 4 -10.52 -39.52 -55.67
C GLY A 4 -10.05 -39.98 -54.30
N SER A 5 -8.80 -39.66 -53.95
CA SER A 5 -8.23 -39.96 -52.65
C SER A 5 -9.13 -39.41 -51.53
N PRO A 6 -9.36 -40.16 -50.44
CA PRO A 6 -10.13 -39.65 -49.31
C PRO A 6 -9.43 -38.39 -48.73
N PRO A 7 -10.19 -37.40 -48.25
CA PRO A 7 -9.60 -36.23 -47.61
C PRO A 7 -8.70 -36.67 -46.46
N ALA A 8 -7.48 -36.13 -46.41
CA ALA A 8 -6.49 -36.45 -45.39
C ALA A 8 -7.09 -36.31 -43.97
N PRO A 9 -6.75 -37.22 -43.03
CA PRO A 9 -7.24 -37.15 -41.66
C PRO A 9 -6.86 -35.81 -41.02
N ARG A 10 -7.87 -35.09 -40.54
CA ARG A 10 -7.75 -33.81 -39.83
C ARG A 10 -6.95 -34.03 -38.55
N SER A 11 -5.86 -33.29 -38.34
CA SER A 11 -4.91 -33.61 -37.29
C SER A 11 -5.48 -33.32 -35.88
N PRO A 12 -5.53 -34.32 -34.97
CA PRO A 12 -5.98 -34.15 -33.58
C PRO A 12 -5.08 -33.21 -32.76
N ALA A 13 -3.92 -32.83 -33.30
CA ALA A 13 -2.95 -31.94 -32.67
C ALA A 13 -3.52 -30.54 -32.38
N THR A 14 -4.37 -29.98 -33.25
CA THR A 14 -4.87 -28.60 -33.04
C THR A 14 -5.84 -28.51 -31.86
N ALA A 15 -6.68 -29.53 -31.66
CA ALA A 15 -7.61 -29.60 -30.54
C ALA A 15 -6.89 -29.87 -29.21
N LEU A 16 -5.84 -30.68 -29.23
CA LEU A 16 -5.01 -30.94 -28.05
C LEU A 16 -4.22 -29.69 -27.63
N VAL A 17 -3.65 -28.94 -28.58
CA VAL A 17 -2.96 -27.68 -28.31
C VAL A 17 -3.91 -26.63 -27.72
N ALA A 18 -5.13 -26.50 -28.26
CA ALA A 18 -6.14 -25.61 -27.70
C ALA A 18 -6.47 -25.95 -26.24
N LEU A 19 -6.68 -27.23 -25.93
CA LEU A 19 -6.95 -27.68 -24.56
C LEU A 19 -5.80 -27.39 -23.60
N LEU A 20 -4.55 -27.67 -24.01
CA LEU A 20 -3.38 -27.44 -23.16
C LEU A 20 -3.18 -25.94 -22.87
N LEU A 21 -3.43 -25.07 -23.86
CA LEU A 21 -3.40 -23.63 -23.69
C LEU A 21 -4.52 -23.12 -22.78
N ALA A 22 -5.74 -23.67 -22.91
CA ALA A 22 -6.86 -23.37 -22.01
C ALA A 22 -6.52 -23.74 -20.56
N ILE A 23 -6.00 -24.95 -20.32
CA ILE A 23 -5.61 -25.42 -18.97
C ILE A 23 -4.52 -24.51 -18.37
N ALA A 24 -3.50 -24.14 -19.16
CA ALA A 24 -2.47 -23.21 -18.72
C ALA A 24 -3.09 -21.85 -18.32
N GLY A 25 -3.98 -21.31 -19.17
CA GLY A 25 -4.79 -20.11 -18.94
C GLY A 25 -5.62 -20.14 -17.65
N CYS A 26 -6.31 -21.25 -17.41
CA CYS A 26 -7.31 -21.39 -16.34
C CYS A 26 -6.70 -21.67 -14.96
N VAL A 27 -5.63 -22.47 -14.90
CA VAL A 27 -5.17 -23.07 -13.64
C VAL A 27 -3.80 -22.55 -13.26
N VAL A 28 -2.86 -22.57 -14.18
CA VAL A 28 -1.44 -22.29 -13.85
C VAL A 28 -1.21 -20.80 -13.69
N PHE A 29 -1.74 -19.96 -14.60
CA PHE A 29 -1.47 -18.52 -14.55
C PHE A 29 -2.12 -17.80 -13.36
N PRO A 30 -3.39 -18.07 -12.96
CA PRO A 30 -3.96 -17.44 -11.77
C PRO A 30 -3.21 -17.83 -10.50
N LEU A 31 -2.78 -19.09 -10.38
CA LEU A 31 -1.96 -19.55 -9.25
C LEU A 31 -0.58 -18.89 -9.23
N VAL A 32 0.04 -18.67 -10.39
CA VAL A 32 1.31 -17.93 -10.49
C VAL A 32 1.10 -16.45 -10.21
N ALA A 33 0.02 -15.82 -10.67
CA ALA A 33 -0.28 -14.41 -10.43
C ALA A 33 -0.56 -14.13 -8.94
N VAL A 34 -1.34 -15.01 -8.29
CA VAL A 34 -1.58 -14.99 -6.84
C VAL A 34 -0.29 -15.30 -6.09
N GLY A 35 0.47 -16.31 -6.52
CA GLY A 35 1.78 -16.63 -5.95
C GLY A 35 2.75 -15.46 -6.03
N CYS A 36 2.87 -14.82 -7.18
CA CYS A 36 3.68 -13.61 -7.38
C CYS A 36 3.21 -12.45 -6.51
N GLY A 37 1.89 -12.21 -6.40
CA GLY A 37 1.38 -11.16 -5.50
C GLY A 37 1.61 -11.46 -4.02
N LEU A 38 1.62 -12.74 -3.62
CA LEU A 38 1.90 -13.16 -2.25
C LEU A 38 3.41 -13.17 -1.91
N PHE A 39 4.27 -13.48 -2.89
CA PHE A 39 5.73 -13.62 -2.69
C PHE A 39 6.53 -12.36 -3.01
N LEU A 40 6.11 -11.61 -4.04
CA LEU A 40 6.71 -10.34 -4.43
C LEU A 40 5.85 -9.24 -3.81
N ARG A 41 6.30 -8.68 -2.69
CA ARG A 41 5.68 -7.48 -2.11
C ARG A 41 6.10 -6.25 -2.92
N GLY A 42 5.21 -5.27 -3.07
CA GLY A 42 5.49 -3.99 -3.74
C GLY A 42 5.10 -3.89 -5.21
N ASP A 43 5.45 -2.77 -5.85
CA ASP A 43 5.13 -2.43 -7.25
C ASP A 43 5.60 -3.50 -8.24
N ALA A 44 6.70 -4.18 -7.93
CA ALA A 44 7.22 -5.28 -8.74
C ALA A 44 6.28 -6.51 -8.72
N GLY A 45 5.67 -6.81 -7.57
CA GLY A 45 4.68 -7.88 -7.45
C GLY A 45 3.38 -7.54 -8.17
N VAL A 46 2.92 -6.30 -8.02
CA VAL A 46 1.75 -5.78 -8.74
C VAL A 46 1.98 -5.83 -10.26
N THR A 47 3.13 -5.34 -10.72
CA THR A 47 3.51 -5.38 -12.14
C THR A 47 3.61 -6.82 -12.65
N ALA A 48 4.25 -7.71 -11.88
CA ALA A 48 4.34 -9.14 -12.23
C ALA A 48 2.96 -9.81 -12.30
N SER A 49 2.04 -9.48 -11.37
CA SER A 49 0.66 -9.95 -11.41
C SER A 49 -0.07 -9.43 -12.66
N PHE A 50 0.07 -8.15 -13.02
CA PHE A 50 -0.52 -7.60 -14.25
C PHE A 50 0.04 -8.24 -15.52
N VAL A 51 1.36 -8.49 -15.58
CA VAL A 51 1.99 -9.19 -16.70
C VAL A 51 1.48 -10.63 -16.80
N ALA A 52 1.39 -11.35 -15.68
CA ALA A 52 0.85 -12.71 -15.64
C ALA A 52 -0.63 -12.76 -16.09
N ILE A 53 -1.45 -11.80 -15.65
CA ILE A 53 -2.85 -11.65 -16.08
C ILE A 53 -2.93 -11.37 -17.59
N GLY A 54 -2.10 -10.45 -18.11
CA GLY A 54 -2.05 -10.12 -19.53
C GLY A 54 -1.66 -11.31 -20.40
N LEU A 55 -0.66 -12.09 -20.00
CA LEU A 55 -0.25 -13.31 -20.68
C LEU A 55 -1.34 -14.39 -20.64
N GLY A 56 -2.05 -14.53 -19.51
CA GLY A 56 -3.19 -15.43 -19.39
C GLY A 56 -4.34 -15.06 -20.33
N ALA A 57 -4.67 -13.77 -20.46
CA ALA A 57 -5.70 -13.29 -21.39
C ALA A 57 -5.35 -13.59 -22.86
N VAL A 58 -4.07 -13.45 -23.24
CA VAL A 58 -3.59 -13.82 -24.58
C VAL A 58 -3.70 -15.32 -24.82
N ALA A 59 -3.33 -16.16 -23.83
CA ALA A 59 -3.44 -17.62 -23.95
C ALA A 59 -4.89 -18.09 -24.14
N VAL A 60 -5.84 -17.51 -23.38
CA VAL A 60 -7.28 -17.75 -23.52
C VAL A 60 -7.79 -17.34 -24.92
N LEU A 61 -7.37 -16.18 -25.42
CA LEU A 61 -7.77 -15.72 -26.75
C LEU A 61 -7.24 -16.63 -27.87
N VAL A 62 -5.97 -17.06 -27.78
CA VAL A 62 -5.37 -17.99 -28.74
C VAL A 62 -6.06 -19.37 -28.67
N SER A 63 -6.33 -19.88 -27.46
CA SER A 63 -7.09 -21.12 -27.24
C SER A 63 -8.47 -21.07 -27.91
N GLY A 64 -9.25 -20.02 -27.65
CA GLY A 64 -10.58 -19.84 -28.22
C GLY A 64 -10.57 -19.82 -29.75
N VAL A 65 -9.62 -19.11 -30.36
CA VAL A 65 -9.45 -19.09 -31.83
C VAL A 65 -9.12 -20.50 -32.36
N LEU A 66 -8.21 -21.23 -31.71
CA LEU A 66 -7.85 -22.59 -32.12
C LEU A 66 -9.02 -23.57 -31.96
N ALA A 67 -9.82 -23.43 -30.90
CA ALA A 67 -11.02 -24.24 -30.68
C ALA A 67 -12.07 -23.98 -31.76
N ILE A 68 -12.31 -22.72 -32.15
CA ILE A 68 -13.20 -22.35 -33.26
C ILE A 68 -12.69 -22.92 -34.59
N VAL A 69 -11.39 -22.81 -34.87
CA VAL A 69 -10.77 -23.39 -36.07
C VAL A 69 -10.90 -24.92 -36.07
N ALA A 70 -10.73 -25.58 -34.93
CA ALA A 70 -10.90 -27.02 -34.80
C ALA A 70 -12.35 -27.46 -35.05
N LEU A 71 -13.34 -26.71 -34.54
CA LEU A 71 -14.76 -26.94 -34.83
C LEU A 71 -15.08 -26.74 -36.31
N ALA A 72 -14.59 -25.66 -36.93
CA ALA A 72 -14.78 -25.37 -38.35
C ALA A 72 -14.13 -26.44 -39.26
N ARG A 73 -13.01 -27.01 -38.81
CA ARG A 73 -12.33 -28.13 -39.48
C ARG A 73 -12.93 -29.49 -39.14
N GLY A 74 -14.01 -29.57 -38.38
CA GLY A 74 -14.71 -30.82 -38.07
C GLY A 74 -13.90 -31.79 -37.21
N ALA A 75 -13.08 -31.28 -36.27
CA ALA A 75 -12.56 -32.07 -35.18
C ALA A 75 -13.72 -32.58 -34.29
N GLY A 76 -13.51 -33.67 -33.55
CA GLY A 76 -14.52 -34.21 -32.63
C GLY A 76 -15.04 -33.13 -31.68
N LYS A 77 -16.36 -33.01 -31.55
CA LYS A 77 -17.03 -31.87 -30.88
C LYS A 77 -16.67 -31.74 -29.39
N ALA A 78 -16.28 -32.83 -28.73
CA ALA A 78 -16.06 -32.84 -27.29
C ALA A 78 -14.90 -31.92 -26.84
N MET A 79 -13.73 -32.03 -27.45
CA MET A 79 -12.52 -31.34 -26.96
C MET A 79 -12.54 -29.81 -27.14
N PRO A 80 -12.95 -29.27 -28.31
CA PRO A 80 -13.03 -27.82 -28.51
C PRO A 80 -14.11 -27.15 -27.67
N ILE A 81 -15.21 -27.84 -27.36
CA ILE A 81 -16.27 -27.33 -26.48
C ILE A 81 -15.75 -27.20 -25.04
N VAL A 82 -14.98 -28.18 -24.57
CA VAL A 82 -14.35 -28.14 -23.24
C VAL A 82 -13.36 -26.98 -23.16
N ALA A 83 -12.52 -26.78 -24.18
CA ALA A 83 -11.59 -25.65 -24.23
C ALA A 83 -12.32 -24.29 -24.17
N LEU A 84 -13.39 -24.12 -24.96
CA LEU A 84 -14.19 -22.90 -24.96
C LEU A 84 -14.91 -22.66 -23.61
N ALA A 85 -15.42 -23.72 -22.96
CA ALA A 85 -16.06 -23.61 -21.65
C ALA A 85 -15.07 -23.21 -20.55
N LEU A 86 -13.84 -23.74 -20.59
CA LEU A 86 -12.74 -23.36 -19.70
C LEU A 86 -12.33 -21.89 -19.89
N ASP A 87 -12.28 -21.41 -21.14
CA ASP A 87 -11.98 -20.02 -21.47
C ASP A 87 -13.02 -19.05 -20.88
N VAL A 88 -14.32 -19.40 -20.90
CA VAL A 88 -15.39 -18.58 -20.30
C VAL A 88 -15.29 -18.52 -18.76
N LEU A 89 -14.89 -19.62 -18.12
CA LEU A 89 -14.72 -19.69 -16.66
C LEU A 89 -13.47 -18.95 -16.17
N SER A 90 -12.48 -18.71 -17.05
CA SER A 90 -11.25 -17.97 -16.74
C SER A 90 -11.46 -16.48 -16.52
N ILE A 91 -12.45 -15.88 -17.21
CA ILE A 91 -12.66 -14.42 -17.19
C ILE A 91 -13.04 -13.91 -15.79
N PRO A 92 -14.01 -14.53 -15.06
CA PRO A 92 -14.31 -14.17 -13.68
C PRO A 92 -13.12 -14.34 -12.74
N ALA A 93 -12.34 -15.42 -12.89
CA ALA A 93 -11.18 -15.70 -12.02
C ALA A 93 -10.06 -14.65 -12.19
N GLY A 94 -9.80 -14.21 -13.43
CA GLY A 94 -8.86 -13.13 -13.72
C GLY A 94 -9.32 -11.78 -13.14
N ILE A 95 -10.62 -11.47 -13.20
CA ILE A 95 -11.21 -10.26 -12.60
C ILE A 95 -11.10 -10.30 -11.07
N ILE A 96 -11.36 -11.45 -10.44
CA ILE A 96 -11.24 -11.63 -8.99
C ILE A 96 -9.78 -11.48 -8.56
N ALA A 97 -8.83 -12.11 -9.25
CA ALA A 97 -7.40 -12.00 -8.94
C ALA A 97 -6.86 -10.57 -9.12
N ALA A 98 -7.28 -9.87 -10.18
CA ALA A 98 -6.95 -8.45 -10.38
C ALA A 98 -7.58 -7.56 -9.29
N GLY A 99 -8.81 -7.86 -8.88
CA GLY A 99 -9.49 -7.19 -7.77
C GLY A 99 -8.75 -7.37 -6.44
N PHE A 100 -8.28 -8.58 -6.14
CA PHE A 100 -7.46 -8.86 -4.95
C PHE A 100 -6.10 -8.15 -5.00
N ALA A 101 -5.39 -8.17 -6.13
CA ALA A 101 -4.11 -7.48 -6.28
C ALA A 101 -4.26 -5.95 -6.13
N PHE A 102 -5.34 -5.38 -6.65
CA PHE A 102 -5.67 -3.96 -6.51
C PHE A 102 -6.02 -3.58 -5.06
N LEU A 103 -6.76 -4.43 -4.34
CA LEU A 103 -7.10 -4.23 -2.93
C LEU A 103 -5.87 -4.22 -2.01
N PHE A 104 -4.84 -5.03 -2.32
CA PHE A 104 -3.59 -5.03 -1.53
C PHE A 104 -2.66 -3.85 -1.85
N ALA A 105 -2.68 -3.34 -3.09
CA ALA A 105 -1.81 -2.23 -3.52
C ALA A 105 -2.31 -0.83 -3.11
N SER A 106 -3.60 -0.68 -2.81
CA SER A 106 -4.25 0.63 -2.66
C SER A 106 -4.57 1.04 -1.21
N SER A 107 -3.82 0.52 -0.24
CA SER A 107 -3.83 1.06 1.11
C SER A 107 -2.93 2.30 1.14
N GLY A 108 -3.55 3.48 1.13
CA GLY A 108 -2.84 4.75 1.13
C GLY A 108 -1.88 4.84 2.29
N VAL A 109 -0.69 5.33 1.98
CA VAL A 109 0.39 5.55 2.94
C VAL A 109 0.20 6.94 3.52
N HIS A 110 0.14 7.01 4.84
CA HIS A 110 0.10 8.26 5.59
C HIS A 110 1.34 8.37 6.47
N GLY A 111 1.53 9.56 7.03
CA GLY A 111 2.69 9.91 7.83
C GLY A 111 4.04 9.80 7.11
N ARG A 112 5.10 9.47 7.87
CA ARG A 112 6.46 9.22 7.34
C ARG A 112 6.80 7.73 7.23
N PRO A 113 6.52 7.09 6.07
CA PRO A 113 6.83 5.67 5.90
C PRO A 113 8.34 5.40 5.84
N PHE A 114 8.75 4.21 6.29
CA PHE A 114 10.09 3.72 5.96
C PHE A 114 10.19 3.41 4.46
N ARG A 115 11.23 3.91 3.80
CA ARG A 115 11.40 3.75 2.36
C ARG A 115 12.59 2.87 1.98
N LYS A 116 12.40 2.06 0.94
CA LYS A 116 13.46 1.42 0.17
C LYS A 116 13.44 1.97 -1.25
N GLY A 117 14.26 2.99 -1.50
CA GLY A 117 14.17 3.77 -2.74
C GLY A 117 12.86 4.56 -2.77
N LYS A 118 12.04 4.38 -3.81
CA LYS A 118 10.74 5.05 -3.93
C LYS A 118 9.60 4.31 -3.22
N GLU A 119 9.82 3.06 -2.85
CA GLU A 119 8.79 2.20 -2.27
C GLU A 119 8.65 2.48 -0.76
N ALA A 120 7.42 2.73 -0.32
CA ALA A 120 7.08 2.80 1.09
C ALA A 120 6.82 1.38 1.60
N LEU A 121 7.51 1.00 2.67
CA LEU A 121 7.41 -0.31 3.29
C LEU A 121 6.56 -0.27 4.54
N ARG A 122 5.88 -1.39 4.79
CA ARG A 122 5.03 -1.64 5.95
C ARG A 122 5.66 -2.76 6.78
N THR A 123 5.61 -2.65 8.10
CA THR A 123 6.12 -3.70 8.99
C THR A 123 5.25 -4.95 8.85
N PRO A 124 5.82 -6.14 8.58
CA PRO A 124 5.05 -7.38 8.62
C PRO A 124 4.44 -7.60 10.01
N THR A 125 3.28 -8.27 10.09
CA THR A 125 2.56 -8.48 11.36
C THR A 125 2.31 -9.96 11.61
N GLU A 126 2.27 -10.36 12.87
CA GLU A 126 1.99 -11.74 13.28
C GLU A 126 1.11 -11.81 14.54
N ARG A 127 0.84 -13.02 15.02
CA ARG A 127 0.12 -13.22 16.30
C ARG A 127 1.08 -13.05 17.47
N GLY A 128 0.65 -12.30 18.47
CA GLY A 128 1.42 -12.03 19.68
C GLY A 128 0.94 -10.75 20.36
N ASP A 129 1.41 -10.48 21.58
CA ASP A 129 0.91 -9.40 22.43
C ASP A 129 1.97 -8.34 22.80
N ALA A 130 3.23 -8.50 22.39
CA ALA A 130 4.32 -7.60 22.77
C ALA A 130 4.04 -6.11 22.49
N TRP A 131 3.33 -5.82 21.39
CA TRP A 131 2.94 -4.46 21.00
C TRP A 131 1.50 -4.08 21.40
N SER A 132 0.70 -5.01 21.94
CA SER A 132 -0.73 -4.79 22.20
C SER A 132 -1.19 -5.07 23.65
N ALA A 133 -0.35 -5.69 24.49
CA ALA A 133 -0.72 -6.21 25.82
C ALA A 133 -1.37 -5.18 26.75
N ASP A 134 -0.78 -3.98 26.85
CA ASP A 134 -1.20 -2.93 27.79
C ASP A 134 -1.91 -1.76 27.12
N GLY A 135 -2.45 -1.99 25.92
CA GLY A 135 -3.02 -0.91 25.12
C GLY A 135 -4.52 -0.67 25.30
N PRO A 136 -5.07 0.33 24.57
CA PRO A 136 -6.47 0.72 24.63
C PRO A 136 -7.43 -0.43 24.33
N ARG A 137 -8.58 -0.40 25.03
CA ARG A 137 -9.68 -1.36 24.85
C ARG A 137 -10.96 -0.63 24.43
N PRO A 138 -11.24 -0.51 23.13
CA PRO A 138 -12.47 0.11 22.63
C PRO A 138 -13.68 -0.79 22.91
N ARG A 139 -14.88 -0.22 22.85
CA ARG A 139 -16.13 -0.97 22.96
C ARG A 139 -16.33 -1.77 21.68
N VAL A 140 -16.38 -3.09 21.80
CA VAL A 140 -16.55 -3.98 20.64
C VAL A 140 -17.91 -4.68 20.65
N GLU A 141 -18.63 -4.59 21.76
CA GLU A 141 -19.93 -5.18 21.97
C GLU A 141 -20.97 -4.52 21.06
N GLY A 142 -21.75 -5.33 20.35
CA GLY A 142 -22.81 -4.85 19.46
C GLY A 142 -22.32 -4.45 18.05
N LEU A 143 -21.03 -4.51 17.77
CA LEU A 143 -20.51 -4.35 16.40
C LEU A 143 -20.74 -5.63 15.59
N ALA A 144 -21.24 -5.47 14.36
CA ALA A 144 -21.34 -6.57 13.41
C ALA A 144 -19.95 -7.18 13.11
N PRO A 145 -19.84 -8.50 12.89
CA PRO A 145 -18.54 -9.16 12.64
C PRO A 145 -17.75 -8.54 11.49
N GLU A 146 -18.43 -8.10 10.42
CA GLU A 146 -17.83 -7.51 9.24
C GLU A 146 -17.21 -6.13 9.56
N VAL A 147 -17.91 -5.33 10.37
CA VAL A 147 -17.41 -4.03 10.83
C VAL A 147 -16.20 -4.22 11.74
N ARG A 148 -16.23 -5.21 12.64
CA ARG A 148 -15.08 -5.53 13.49
C ARG A 148 -13.86 -5.97 12.67
N ALA A 149 -14.07 -6.75 11.60
CA ALA A 149 -12.99 -7.16 10.71
C ALA A 149 -12.38 -5.95 9.98
N GLU A 150 -13.21 -5.06 9.42
CA GLU A 150 -12.72 -3.86 8.72
C GLU A 150 -11.99 -2.88 9.66
N LEU A 151 -12.49 -2.72 10.90
CA LEU A 151 -11.79 -1.95 11.93
C LEU A 151 -10.44 -2.59 12.28
N ALA A 152 -10.41 -3.90 12.49
CA ALA A 152 -9.19 -4.63 12.80
C ALA A 152 -8.13 -4.47 11.69
N GLU A 153 -8.54 -4.61 10.43
CA GLU A 153 -7.66 -4.44 9.27
C GLU A 153 -7.15 -3.01 9.15
N GLY A 154 -8.03 -2.02 9.30
CA GLY A 154 -7.65 -0.60 9.24
C GLY A 154 -6.65 -0.21 10.32
N TRP A 155 -6.89 -0.60 11.58
CA TRP A 155 -5.97 -0.31 12.68
C TRP A 155 -4.67 -1.11 12.59
N LEU A 156 -4.69 -2.33 12.05
CA LEU A 156 -3.48 -3.11 11.83
C LEU A 156 -2.60 -2.50 10.73
N ALA A 157 -3.25 -1.98 9.68
CA ALA A 157 -2.58 -1.26 8.61
C ALA A 157 -1.87 0.00 9.12
N ASP A 158 -2.52 0.76 10.02
CA ASP A 158 -1.91 1.92 10.67
C ASP A 158 -0.77 1.48 11.60
N ALA A 159 -0.98 0.49 12.47
CA ALA A 159 0.05 -0.03 13.37
C ALA A 159 1.33 -0.46 12.66
N SER A 160 1.17 -1.08 11.49
CA SER A 160 2.26 -1.51 10.61
C SER A 160 3.04 -0.33 10.02
N LEU A 161 2.35 0.76 9.69
CA LEU A 161 2.94 2.01 9.21
C LEU A 161 3.67 2.75 10.34
N GLU A 162 3.04 2.94 11.50
CA GLU A 162 3.68 3.64 12.63
C GLU A 162 4.93 2.90 13.11
N HIS A 163 4.87 1.57 13.19
CA HIS A 163 6.05 0.77 13.54
C HIS A 163 7.18 0.93 12.50
N ALA A 164 6.84 1.05 11.20
CA ALA A 164 7.85 1.32 10.18
C ALA A 164 8.40 2.75 10.32
N SER A 165 7.57 3.73 10.71
CA SER A 165 7.96 5.12 10.92
C SER A 165 9.06 5.27 11.99
N VAL A 166 9.08 4.41 13.01
CA VAL A 166 10.19 4.35 14.00
C VAL A 166 11.55 4.24 13.30
N ALA A 167 11.66 3.35 12.31
CA ALA A 167 12.88 3.19 11.52
C ALA A 167 13.12 4.39 10.59
N ALA A 168 12.07 5.00 10.05
CA ALA A 168 12.16 6.17 9.19
C ALA A 168 12.74 7.40 9.92
N PHE A 169 12.28 7.66 11.14
CA PHE A 169 12.82 8.73 11.99
C PHE A 169 14.22 8.40 12.52
N GLY A 170 14.50 7.15 12.90
CA GLY A 170 15.86 6.72 13.26
C GLY A 170 16.85 6.93 12.11
N ALA A 171 16.45 6.60 10.89
CA ALA A 171 17.19 6.88 9.68
C ALA A 171 17.41 8.38 9.44
N LEU A 172 16.37 9.19 9.62
CA LEU A 172 16.47 10.64 9.51
C LEU A 172 17.48 11.21 10.52
N ALA A 173 17.45 10.74 11.77
CA ALA A 173 18.39 11.19 12.80
C ALA A 173 19.85 10.95 12.37
N LEU A 174 20.14 9.77 11.82
CA LEU A 174 21.47 9.45 11.29
C LEU A 174 21.83 10.31 10.07
N ASP A 175 20.89 10.54 9.16
CA ASP A 175 21.09 11.41 8.00
C ASP A 175 21.37 12.87 8.43
N LEU A 176 20.64 13.38 9.43
CA LEU A 176 20.85 14.71 10.00
C LEU A 176 22.24 14.84 10.64
N VAL A 177 22.69 13.85 11.39
CA VAL A 177 24.05 13.79 11.93
C VAL A 177 25.09 13.78 10.82
N ALA A 178 24.92 12.93 9.80
CA ALA A 178 25.83 12.82 8.68
C ALA A 178 25.93 14.12 7.85
N LEU A 179 24.87 14.94 7.83
CA LEU A 179 24.84 16.25 7.17
C LEU A 179 25.28 17.42 8.06
N GLY A 180 25.61 17.17 9.33
CA GLY A 180 26.01 18.20 10.29
C GLY A 180 24.86 19.13 10.72
N ALA A 181 23.65 18.59 10.86
CA ALA A 181 22.48 19.36 11.25
C ALA A 181 22.60 19.92 12.69
N PRO A 182 21.90 21.03 13.00
CA PRO A 182 21.79 21.53 14.36
C PRO A 182 21.31 20.45 15.35
N PRO A 183 21.83 20.42 16.59
CA PRO A 183 21.52 19.36 17.57
C PRO A 183 20.03 19.30 17.93
N ALA A 184 19.32 20.43 17.86
CA ALA A 184 17.88 20.48 18.10
C ALA A 184 17.07 19.65 17.08
N LEU A 185 17.50 19.57 15.81
CA LEU A 185 16.83 18.76 14.79
C LEU A 185 17.08 17.26 15.01
N VAL A 186 18.31 16.89 15.38
CA VAL A 186 18.67 15.50 15.70
C VAL A 186 17.87 15.01 16.91
N ARG A 187 17.78 15.82 17.98
CA ARG A 187 16.96 15.50 19.15
C ARG A 187 15.49 15.26 18.78
N ARG A 188 14.89 16.16 18.00
CA ARG A 188 13.48 16.04 17.61
C ARG A 188 13.20 14.83 16.71
N ALA A 189 14.17 14.40 15.89
CA ALA A 189 14.04 13.16 15.14
C ALA A 189 13.91 11.93 16.06
N HIS A 190 14.69 11.89 17.16
CA HIS A 190 14.57 10.83 18.15
C HIS A 190 13.28 10.90 18.95
N GLU A 191 12.82 12.11 19.30
CA GLU A 191 11.52 12.31 19.97
C GLU A 191 10.37 11.81 19.10
N ALA A 192 10.38 12.13 17.80
CA ALA A 192 9.40 11.61 16.86
C ALA A 192 9.45 10.08 16.78
N ALA A 193 10.64 9.46 16.71
CA ALA A 193 10.76 8.00 16.73
C ALA A 193 10.18 7.36 18.02
N ILE A 194 10.26 8.06 19.17
CA ILE A 194 9.68 7.61 20.44
C ILE A 194 8.16 7.72 20.42
N ASP A 195 7.63 8.84 19.91
CA ASP A 195 6.19 9.02 19.71
C ASP A 195 5.62 7.89 18.82
N GLU A 196 6.33 7.50 17.76
CA GLU A 196 5.88 6.45 16.83
C GLU A 196 5.88 5.03 17.42
N ILE A 197 6.78 4.75 18.39
CA ILE A 197 6.71 3.50 19.15
C ILE A 197 5.36 3.44 19.88
N GLU A 198 4.93 4.54 20.46
CA GLU A 198 3.68 4.61 21.20
C GLU A 198 2.47 4.60 20.26
N HIS A 199 2.50 5.32 19.13
CA HIS A 199 1.45 5.24 18.11
C HIS A 199 1.25 3.80 17.62
N ALA A 200 2.35 3.10 17.30
CA ALA A 200 2.31 1.70 16.89
C ALA A 200 1.66 0.82 17.97
N ARG A 201 2.03 0.99 19.25
CA ARG A 201 1.42 0.25 20.36
C ARG A 201 -0.09 0.49 20.48
N LEU A 202 -0.52 1.75 20.40
CA LEU A 202 -1.94 2.12 20.46
C LEU A 202 -2.72 1.48 19.31
N CYS A 203 -2.20 1.57 18.09
CA CYS A 203 -2.83 0.99 16.90
C CYS A 203 -2.86 -0.54 16.93
N PHE A 204 -1.78 -1.21 17.37
CA PHE A 204 -1.76 -2.68 17.52
C PHE A 204 -2.78 -3.16 18.55
N ALA A 205 -2.96 -2.42 19.65
CA ALA A 205 -3.96 -2.75 20.66
C ALA A 205 -5.40 -2.58 20.16
N LEU A 206 -5.69 -1.49 19.45
CA LEU A 206 -6.99 -1.31 18.80
C LEU A 206 -7.25 -2.43 17.79
N ALA A 207 -6.29 -2.72 16.91
CA ALA A 207 -6.38 -3.81 15.94
C ALA A 207 -6.65 -5.16 16.61
N SER A 208 -5.94 -5.46 17.70
CA SER A 208 -6.11 -6.71 18.46
C SER A 208 -7.49 -6.81 19.10
N ALA A 209 -8.00 -5.72 19.68
CA ALA A 209 -9.31 -5.67 20.31
C ALA A 209 -10.45 -5.91 19.30
N TYR A 210 -10.40 -5.26 18.12
CA TYR A 210 -11.37 -5.50 17.06
C TYR A 210 -11.22 -6.88 16.43
N ALA A 211 -10.00 -7.41 16.29
CA ALA A 211 -9.77 -8.75 15.76
C ALA A 211 -10.20 -9.87 16.74
N GLY A 212 -10.32 -9.56 18.04
CA GLY A 212 -10.55 -10.55 19.09
C GLY A 212 -9.37 -11.51 19.29
N ARG A 213 -8.16 -11.11 18.88
CA ARG A 213 -6.91 -11.87 19.01
C ARG A 213 -5.73 -10.91 19.10
N SER A 214 -4.68 -11.28 19.83
CA SER A 214 -3.48 -10.45 19.95
C SER A 214 -2.69 -10.43 18.64
N LEU A 215 -2.36 -9.23 18.19
CA LEU A 215 -1.54 -8.94 17.02
C LEU A 215 -0.32 -8.11 17.42
N THR A 216 0.78 -8.35 16.72
CA THR A 216 2.08 -7.75 16.99
C THR A 216 2.85 -7.50 15.70
N ALA A 217 3.89 -6.66 15.77
CA ALA A 217 4.90 -6.57 14.73
C ALA A 217 5.71 -7.87 14.65
N ALA A 218 5.99 -8.30 13.42
CA ALA A 218 6.88 -9.42 13.10
C ALA A 218 8.27 -8.89 12.68
N PRO A 219 9.30 -9.76 12.55
CA PRO A 219 10.62 -9.33 12.11
C PRO A 219 10.60 -8.54 10.80
N PHE A 220 11.33 -7.42 10.76
CA PHE A 220 11.38 -6.50 9.63
C PHE A 220 12.83 -6.23 9.18
N PRO A 221 13.52 -7.23 8.59
CA PRO A 221 14.96 -7.15 8.28
C PRO A 221 15.33 -6.08 7.25
N GLU A 222 14.38 -5.60 6.45
CA GLU A 222 14.61 -4.58 5.43
C GLU A 222 15.08 -3.25 6.04
N VAL A 223 14.77 -2.97 7.31
CA VAL A 223 15.18 -1.72 7.99
C VAL A 223 16.67 -1.64 8.25
N VAL A 224 17.36 -2.78 8.30
CA VAL A 224 18.81 -2.86 8.51
C VAL A 224 19.59 -3.07 7.20
N ALA A 225 18.91 -2.99 6.05
CA ALA A 225 19.57 -3.13 4.77
C ALA A 225 20.65 -2.05 4.57
N PRO A 226 21.85 -2.41 4.07
CA PRO A 226 22.91 -1.43 3.82
C PRO A 226 22.44 -0.32 2.89
N ARG A 227 22.61 0.93 3.33
CA ARG A 227 22.37 2.09 2.47
C ARG A 227 23.52 2.24 1.50
N ALA A 228 23.20 2.61 0.26
CA ALA A 228 24.21 3.00 -0.71
C ALA A 228 25.05 4.16 -0.14
N ARG A 229 26.33 4.21 -0.51
CA ARG A 229 27.17 5.38 -0.18
C ARG A 229 26.67 6.56 -1.01
N GLU A 230 26.19 7.58 -0.33
CA GLU A 230 25.72 8.84 -0.92
C GLU A 230 26.71 9.94 -0.55
N SER A 231 26.98 10.84 -1.50
CA SER A 231 27.63 12.13 -1.20
C SER A 231 26.74 12.98 -0.29
N ALA A 232 27.34 13.98 0.38
CA ALA A 232 26.57 14.90 1.23
C ALA A 232 25.48 15.64 0.42
N ARG A 233 25.74 15.96 -0.86
CA ARG A 233 24.78 16.62 -1.75
C ARG A 233 23.59 15.71 -2.07
N GLU A 234 23.85 14.47 -2.45
CA GLU A 234 22.78 13.48 -2.74
C GLU A 234 21.93 13.19 -1.51
N ARG A 235 22.57 12.99 -0.35
CA ARG A 235 21.89 12.77 0.93
C ARG A 235 20.99 13.96 1.30
N ARG A 236 21.50 15.18 1.20
CA ARG A 236 20.71 16.40 1.47
C ARG A 236 19.51 16.50 0.54
N ARG A 237 19.71 16.20 -0.75
CA ARG A 237 18.61 16.19 -1.73
C ARG A 237 17.53 15.20 -1.38
N ARG A 238 17.90 13.95 -1.08
CA ARG A 238 16.95 12.91 -0.65
C ARG A 238 16.21 13.34 0.62
N VAL A 239 16.93 13.75 1.66
CA VAL A 239 16.35 14.15 2.95
C VAL A 239 15.37 15.31 2.78
N ALA A 240 15.69 16.33 1.96
CA ALA A 240 14.78 17.44 1.72
C ALA A 240 13.50 17.01 1.01
N ILE A 241 13.61 16.18 -0.04
CA ILE A 241 12.46 15.67 -0.79
C ILE A 241 11.57 14.78 0.09
N GLU A 242 12.15 13.80 0.79
CA GLU A 242 11.42 12.93 1.73
C GLU A 242 10.77 13.76 2.84
N THR A 243 11.48 14.75 3.39
CA THR A 243 10.94 15.61 4.45
C THR A 243 9.78 16.49 3.93
N ALA A 244 9.83 16.97 2.69
CA ALA A 244 8.73 17.72 2.11
C ALA A 244 7.49 16.85 1.87
N VAL A 245 7.67 15.67 1.26
CA VAL A 245 6.57 14.79 0.86
C VAL A 245 5.99 14.00 2.03
N ASP A 246 6.85 13.39 2.83
CA ASP A 246 6.43 12.49 3.90
C ASP A 246 6.29 13.24 5.22
N GLY A 247 7.24 14.13 5.53
CA GLY A 247 7.19 14.93 6.75
C GLY A 247 6.12 16.04 6.71
N CYS A 248 6.26 16.98 5.77
CA CYS A 248 5.39 18.17 5.75
C CYS A 248 3.98 17.82 5.29
N VAL A 249 3.86 17.05 4.21
CA VAL A 249 2.56 16.66 3.64
C VAL A 249 2.01 15.39 4.29
N GLY A 250 2.82 14.36 4.50
CA GLY A 250 2.38 13.09 5.09
C GLY A 250 1.91 13.24 6.54
N GLU A 251 2.78 13.72 7.43
CA GLU A 251 2.42 13.93 8.86
C GLU A 251 1.34 15.02 9.00
N GLY A 252 1.42 16.09 8.21
CA GLY A 252 0.41 17.14 8.23
C GLY A 252 -0.98 16.63 7.84
N ALA A 253 -1.04 15.73 6.85
CA ALA A 253 -2.28 15.05 6.46
C ALA A 253 -2.73 14.06 7.54
N ALA A 254 -1.82 13.27 8.11
CA ALA A 254 -2.11 12.34 9.22
C ALA A 254 -2.72 13.08 10.42
N ALA A 255 -2.12 14.20 10.81
CA ALA A 255 -2.63 15.07 11.87
C ALA A 255 -4.04 15.59 11.57
N ALA A 256 -4.29 16.09 10.35
CA ALA A 256 -5.60 16.61 9.96
C ALA A 256 -6.68 15.51 9.90
N VAL A 257 -6.32 14.33 9.41
CA VAL A 257 -7.17 13.14 9.37
C VAL A 257 -7.51 12.67 10.78
N ALA A 258 -6.51 12.50 11.65
CA ALA A 258 -6.70 12.08 13.04
C ALA A 258 -7.58 13.06 13.82
N ARG A 259 -7.41 14.38 13.62
CA ARG A 259 -8.31 15.40 14.20
C ARG A 259 -9.75 15.23 13.73
N SER A 260 -9.94 15.03 12.43
CA SER A 260 -11.28 14.86 11.84
C SER A 260 -11.94 13.58 12.34
N ALA A 261 -11.17 12.50 12.44
CA ALA A 261 -11.60 11.21 12.97
C ALA A 261 -11.97 11.31 14.46
N ALA A 262 -11.15 11.98 15.28
CA ALA A 262 -11.45 12.21 16.69
C ALA A 262 -12.75 13.01 16.89
N ALA A 263 -13.03 13.98 16.01
CA ALA A 263 -14.23 14.81 16.11
C ALA A 263 -15.54 14.03 15.87
N VAL A 264 -15.49 12.94 15.10
CA VAL A 264 -16.66 12.11 14.78
C VAL A 264 -16.72 10.81 15.57
N ALA A 265 -15.60 10.37 16.16
CA ALA A 265 -15.54 9.17 16.99
C ALA A 265 -16.41 9.30 18.25
N THR A 266 -17.27 8.33 18.47
CA THR A 266 -18.16 8.26 19.64
C THR A 266 -17.65 7.29 20.69
N ASP A 267 -16.82 6.31 20.31
CA ASP A 267 -16.06 5.51 21.27
C ASP A 267 -15.02 6.40 21.98
N PRO A 268 -15.09 6.54 23.32
CA PRO A 268 -14.23 7.47 24.04
C PRO A 268 -12.75 7.07 23.99
N VAL A 269 -12.43 5.78 23.97
CA VAL A 269 -11.05 5.29 23.93
C VAL A 269 -10.43 5.61 22.57
N VAL A 270 -11.16 5.34 21.48
CA VAL A 270 -10.69 5.65 20.13
C VAL A 270 -10.51 7.16 19.94
N ARG A 271 -11.47 7.96 20.42
CA ARG A 271 -11.39 9.42 20.34
C ARG A 271 -10.15 9.96 21.06
N ASP A 272 -9.85 9.46 22.25
CA ASP A 272 -8.70 9.91 23.04
C ASP A 272 -7.37 9.53 22.37
N VAL A 273 -7.28 8.31 21.82
CA VAL A 273 -6.13 7.85 21.02
C VAL A 273 -5.91 8.75 19.80
N LEU A 274 -6.96 8.99 19.01
CA LEU A 274 -6.86 9.84 17.81
C LEU A 274 -6.54 11.30 18.14
N ALA A 275 -7.10 11.83 19.24
CA ALA A 275 -6.80 13.19 19.68
C ALA A 275 -5.33 13.33 20.12
N ARG A 276 -4.75 12.28 20.70
CA ARG A 276 -3.33 12.21 21.04
C ARG A 276 -2.47 12.18 19.77
N ILE A 277 -2.69 11.20 18.89
CA ILE A 277 -1.98 11.05 17.60
C ILE A 277 -2.04 12.38 16.84
N ALA A 278 -3.23 12.97 16.69
CA ALA A 278 -3.42 14.27 16.03
C ALA A 278 -2.51 15.41 16.53
N ARG A 279 -2.19 15.44 17.83
CA ARG A 279 -1.29 16.46 18.41
C ARG A 279 0.17 16.09 18.21
N GLU A 280 0.51 14.81 18.32
CA GLU A 280 1.85 14.26 18.09
C GLU A 280 2.25 14.44 16.61
N GLU A 281 1.40 14.01 15.69
CA GLU A 281 1.57 14.18 14.23
C GLU A 281 1.72 15.65 13.80
N GLN A 282 1.00 16.57 14.45
CA GLN A 282 1.19 17.98 14.16
C GLN A 282 2.60 18.45 14.53
N ARG A 283 3.16 17.98 15.66
CA ARG A 283 4.54 18.31 16.04
C ARG A 283 5.56 17.69 15.09
N HIS A 284 5.25 16.52 14.51
CA HIS A 284 6.09 15.86 13.50
C HIS A 284 6.08 16.64 12.19
N ALA A 285 4.91 17.13 11.76
CA ALA A 285 4.78 18.01 10.60
C ALA A 285 5.55 19.33 10.81
N ASP A 286 5.42 19.95 11.98
CA ASP A 286 6.15 21.18 12.33
C ASP A 286 7.67 20.93 12.35
N PHE A 287 8.09 19.76 12.85
CA PHE A 287 9.49 19.33 12.82
C PHE A 287 10.01 19.16 11.38
N ALA A 288 9.21 18.55 10.51
CA ALA A 288 9.55 18.39 9.10
C ALA A 288 9.77 19.74 8.41
N TRP A 289 8.93 20.74 8.71
CA TRP A 289 9.12 22.10 8.19
C TRP A 289 10.46 22.70 8.62
N ASP A 290 10.88 22.51 9.88
CA ASP A 290 12.18 23.01 10.36
C ASP A 290 13.37 22.30 9.69
N VAL A 291 13.26 20.99 9.47
CA VAL A 291 14.28 20.23 8.71
C VAL A 291 14.34 20.69 7.27
N LEU A 292 13.19 20.91 6.62
CA LEU A 292 13.12 21.36 5.24
C LEU A 292 13.71 22.77 5.09
N ALA A 293 13.33 23.70 5.97
CA ALA A 293 13.86 25.06 5.98
C ALA A 293 15.38 25.07 6.14
N TRP A 294 15.92 24.27 7.06
CA TRP A 294 17.37 24.12 7.21
C TRP A 294 18.03 23.55 5.95
N CYS A 295 17.47 22.49 5.36
CA CYS A 295 17.99 21.89 4.12
C CYS A 295 18.04 22.89 2.96
N LEU A 296 16.99 23.71 2.80
CA LEU A 296 16.90 24.73 1.76
C LEU A 296 17.84 25.92 2.02
N ALA A 297 18.03 26.31 3.29
CA ALA A 297 18.93 27.42 3.66
C ALA A 297 20.40 27.13 3.35
N VAL A 298 20.81 25.87 3.47
CA VAL A 298 22.20 25.43 3.17
C VAL A 298 22.32 24.73 1.81
N GLY A 299 21.22 24.65 1.06
CA GLY A 299 21.13 24.01 -0.25
C GLY A 299 21.33 24.98 -1.41
N ASP A 300 21.26 24.45 -2.63
CA ASP A 300 21.31 25.21 -3.88
C ASP A 300 19.90 25.39 -4.50
N GLU A 301 19.81 26.17 -5.58
CA GLU A 301 18.55 26.40 -6.28
C GLU A 301 18.00 25.11 -6.92
N GLU A 302 18.89 24.21 -7.35
CA GLU A 302 18.52 22.90 -7.88
C GLU A 302 17.77 22.05 -6.84
N LEU A 303 18.18 22.14 -5.56
CA LEU A 303 17.48 21.49 -4.47
C LEU A 303 16.06 22.04 -4.30
N ARG A 304 15.89 23.38 -4.31
CA ARG A 304 14.58 24.01 -4.18
C ARG A 304 13.64 23.56 -5.29
N ALA A 305 14.09 23.64 -6.54
CA ALA A 305 13.33 23.18 -7.70
C ALA A 305 12.93 21.69 -7.60
N ALA A 306 13.83 20.84 -7.08
CA ALA A 306 13.52 19.42 -6.87
C ALA A 306 12.45 19.19 -5.79
N VAL A 307 12.46 19.98 -4.71
CA VAL A 307 11.44 19.94 -3.66
C VAL A 307 10.09 20.41 -4.20
N GLU A 308 10.04 21.51 -4.93
CA GLU A 308 8.82 22.02 -5.56
C GLU A 308 8.21 20.99 -6.52
N GLN A 309 9.04 20.38 -7.36
CA GLN A 309 8.62 19.31 -8.27
C GLN A 309 8.03 18.11 -7.52
N ALA A 310 8.66 17.71 -6.40
CA ALA A 310 8.17 16.61 -5.59
C ALA A 310 6.83 16.94 -4.91
N LEU A 311 6.65 18.17 -4.41
CA LEU A 311 5.39 18.62 -3.81
C LEU A 311 4.25 18.77 -4.83
N ALA A 312 4.56 19.04 -6.09
CA ALA A 312 3.57 19.10 -7.16
C ALA A 312 3.04 17.71 -7.58
N ALA A 313 3.75 16.62 -7.24
CA ALA A 313 3.33 15.27 -7.58
C ALA A 313 2.12 14.82 -6.73
N ARG A 314 1.05 14.35 -7.38
CA ARG A 314 -0.17 13.88 -6.70
C ARG A 314 0.04 12.49 -6.08
N ALA A 315 -0.43 12.30 -4.85
CA ALA A 315 -0.49 11.00 -4.19
C ALA A 315 -1.88 10.36 -4.36
N GLU A 316 -1.91 9.03 -4.42
CA GLU A 316 -3.13 8.22 -4.35
C GLU A 316 -3.62 8.10 -2.90
N ALA A 317 -4.87 7.64 -2.71
CA ALA A 317 -5.47 7.56 -1.37
C ALA A 317 -5.90 6.14 -1.01
N PRO A 318 -6.08 5.87 0.30
CA PRO A 318 -6.55 4.57 0.78
C PRO A 318 -8.00 4.32 0.40
N ALA A 319 -8.28 3.16 -0.21
CA ALA A 319 -9.64 2.70 -0.44
C ALA A 319 -10.37 2.42 0.89
N VAL A 320 -11.62 2.86 1.02
CA VAL A 320 -12.52 2.53 2.16
C VAL A 320 -13.86 2.02 1.62
N SER A 321 -14.41 0.99 2.25
CA SER A 321 -15.70 0.42 1.83
C SER A 321 -16.85 1.41 2.05
N ALA A 322 -17.81 1.44 1.12
CA ALA A 322 -18.99 2.30 1.22
C ALA A 322 -20.05 1.78 2.22
N SER A 323 -20.02 0.48 2.55
CA SER A 323 -20.94 -0.15 3.50
C SER A 323 -20.43 0.02 4.93
N ALA A 324 -21.30 0.44 5.85
CA ALA A 324 -21.02 0.63 7.30
C ALA A 324 -20.25 1.89 7.73
N ARG A 325 -20.28 2.96 6.92
CA ARG A 325 -19.62 4.26 7.20
C ARG A 325 -19.88 4.82 8.60
N ASP A 326 -21.10 4.76 9.11
CA ASP A 326 -21.42 5.36 10.41
C ASP A 326 -20.78 4.60 11.59
N ALA A 327 -20.79 3.27 11.55
CA ALA A 327 -20.15 2.44 12.58
C ALA A 327 -18.62 2.54 12.51
N LEU A 328 -18.06 2.62 11.30
CA LEU A 328 -16.64 2.88 11.08
C LEU A 328 -16.22 4.24 11.62
N ALA A 329 -17.00 5.30 11.33
CA ALA A 329 -16.74 6.66 11.81
C ALA A 329 -16.85 6.79 13.33
N ALA A 330 -17.83 6.12 13.95
CA ALA A 330 -17.96 6.03 15.41
C ALA A 330 -16.70 5.49 16.10
N HIS A 331 -15.95 4.65 15.38
CA HIS A 331 -14.68 4.06 15.79
C HIS A 331 -13.47 4.64 15.01
N GLY A 332 -13.58 5.90 14.59
CA GLY A 332 -12.42 6.68 14.14
C GLY A 332 -11.95 6.43 12.71
N ARG A 333 -12.70 5.67 11.91
CA ARG A 333 -12.39 5.48 10.48
C ARG A 333 -13.20 6.46 9.65
N ILE A 334 -12.53 7.45 9.07
CA ILE A 334 -13.14 8.38 8.13
C ILE A 334 -13.11 7.84 6.70
N ASP A 335 -14.02 8.30 5.85
CA ASP A 335 -14.06 7.86 4.46
C ASP A 335 -12.85 8.36 3.64
N GLU A 336 -12.56 7.64 2.56
CA GLU A 336 -11.45 7.92 1.63
C GLU A 336 -11.50 9.34 1.06
N ARG A 337 -12.70 9.88 0.83
CA ARG A 337 -12.86 11.23 0.27
C ARG A 337 -12.42 12.29 1.28
N ALA A 338 -12.75 12.11 2.55
CA ALA A 338 -12.32 12.99 3.63
C ALA A 338 -10.80 12.95 3.78
N TRP A 339 -10.18 11.76 3.70
CA TRP A 339 -8.72 11.61 3.69
C TRP A 339 -8.07 12.33 2.51
N ARG A 340 -8.56 12.10 1.27
CA ARG A 340 -8.08 12.77 0.04
C ARG A 340 -8.16 14.28 0.17
N ALA A 341 -9.28 14.78 0.66
CA ALA A 341 -9.50 16.21 0.82
C ALA A 341 -8.56 16.82 1.87
N ALA A 342 -8.32 16.13 2.98
CA ALA A 342 -7.36 16.58 4.00
C ALA A 342 -5.95 16.67 3.44
N ARG A 343 -5.46 15.60 2.79
CA ARG A 343 -4.14 15.58 2.16
C ARG A 343 -3.99 16.65 1.09
N ALA A 344 -4.97 16.80 0.21
CA ALA A 344 -4.93 17.80 -0.86
C ALA A 344 -4.80 19.23 -0.30
N ARG A 345 -5.55 19.56 0.77
CA ARG A 345 -5.44 20.87 1.44
C ARG A 345 -4.03 21.12 2.00
N VAL A 346 -3.47 20.13 2.70
CA VAL A 346 -2.11 20.23 3.26
C VAL A 346 -1.09 20.36 2.14
N GLN A 347 -1.22 19.58 1.07
CA GLN A 347 -0.33 19.63 -0.08
C GLN A 347 -0.36 20.98 -0.79
N THR A 348 -1.54 21.55 -1.04
CA THR A 348 -1.67 22.90 -1.60
C THR A 348 -0.99 23.94 -0.71
N SER A 349 -1.26 23.89 0.60
CA SER A 349 -0.60 24.80 1.56
C SER A 349 0.91 24.63 1.58
N ALA A 350 1.42 23.41 1.42
CA ALA A 350 2.84 23.13 1.40
C ALA A 350 3.52 23.68 0.14
N VAL A 351 2.88 23.54 -1.03
CA VAL A 351 3.34 24.14 -2.29
C VAL A 351 3.41 25.65 -2.15
N ASP A 352 2.35 26.28 -1.65
CA ASP A 352 2.29 27.73 -1.48
C ASP A 352 3.41 28.24 -0.55
N ARG A 353 3.64 27.55 0.57
CA ARG A 353 4.68 27.91 1.54
C ARG A 353 6.09 27.86 0.94
N VAL A 354 6.42 26.79 0.21
CA VAL A 354 7.74 26.64 -0.42
C VAL A 354 7.95 27.67 -1.54
N VAL A 355 6.94 27.88 -2.39
CA VAL A 355 7.02 28.86 -3.50
C VAL A 355 7.15 30.30 -2.98
N GLN A 356 6.52 30.62 -1.85
CA GLN A 356 6.61 31.95 -1.23
C GLN A 356 7.87 32.15 -0.37
N GLY A 357 8.70 31.11 -0.21
CA GLY A 357 9.93 31.18 0.59
C GLY A 357 9.70 31.33 2.10
N GLN A 358 8.58 30.80 2.62
CA GLN A 358 8.15 30.91 4.03
C GLN A 358 8.48 29.71 4.91
#